data_AF-A0A1J5LIC3-F1
#
_entry.id   AF-A0A1J5LIC3-F1
#
_cell.length_a   1.000
_cell.length_b   1.000
_cell.length_c   1.000
_cell.angle_alpha   90.00
_cell.angle_beta   90.00
_cell.angle_gamma   90.00
#
_symmetry.space_group_name_H-M   'P 1'
#
loop_
_entity.id
_entity.type
_entity.pdbx_description
1 polymer ?
#
loop_
_entity_poly.entity_id
_entity_poly.type
_entity_poly.pdbx_seq_one_letter_code
_entity_poly.pdbx_strand_id
1 'polypeptide(L)'
;MTGKTKFILIFLGSGIAMFLIFYFYPADIFDGKIVGPEAEAERTVSMKAFLGLDDAFNQEVDSKGFSFERKLSGWMILIILTIGMPLMFAYRGTLDKKGAKSKAAQTDSEE
;
A
#
# COMPACT_ATOMS: atom_id res chain seq x y z
N MET A 1 -12.71 -18.96 15.52
CA MET A 1 -11.81 -18.71 14.38
C MET A 1 -10.37 -18.83 14.87
N THR A 2 -9.52 -19.67 14.24
CA THR A 2 -8.12 -19.80 14.70
C THR A 2 -7.34 -18.50 14.44
N GLY A 3 -6.28 -18.25 15.21
CA GLY A 3 -5.44 -17.06 15.02
C GLY A 3 -4.88 -16.95 13.60
N LYS A 4 -4.57 -18.09 12.96
CA LYS A 4 -4.11 -18.16 11.56
C LYS A 4 -5.19 -17.73 10.57
N THR A 5 -6.42 -18.23 10.70
CA THR A 5 -7.54 -17.82 9.84
C THR A 5 -7.84 -16.33 9.99
N LYS A 6 -7.77 -15.79 11.22
CA LYS A 6 -7.94 -14.35 11.48
C LYS A 6 -6.86 -13.50 10.81
N PHE A 7 -5.61 -13.92 10.91
CA PHE A 7 -4.50 -13.25 10.23
C PHE A 7 -4.75 -13.14 8.73
N ILE A 8 -5.04 -14.27 8.08
CA ILE A 8 -5.23 -14.35 6.62
C ILE A 8 -6.39 -13.46 6.18
N LEU A 9 -7.53 -13.49 6.89
CA LEU A 9 -8.69 -12.68 6.54
C LEU A 9 -8.42 -11.17 6.66
N ILE A 10 -7.74 -10.74 7.73
CA ILE A 10 -7.39 -9.33 7.91
C ILE A 10 -6.36 -8.91 6.87
N PHE A 11 -5.35 -9.75 6.60
CA PHE A 11 -4.31 -9.47 5.61
C PHE A 11 -4.92 -9.30 4.21
N LEU A 12 -5.70 -10.28 3.74
CA LEU A 12 -6.32 -10.22 2.42
C LEU A 12 -7.35 -9.08 2.33
N GLY A 13 -8.21 -8.94 3.34
CA GLY A 13 -9.22 -7.88 3.35
C GLY A 13 -8.61 -6.48 3.33
N SER A 14 -7.58 -6.24 4.15
CA SER A 14 -6.90 -4.95 4.16
C SER A 14 -6.02 -4.73 2.93
N GLY A 15 -5.37 -5.76 2.39
CA GLY A 15 -4.62 -5.66 1.14
C GLY A 15 -5.49 -5.27 -0.04
N ILE A 16 -6.65 -5.93 -0.18
CA ILE A 16 -7.65 -5.58 -1.20
C ILE A 16 -8.16 -4.15 -0.97
N ALA A 17 -8.55 -3.80 0.26
CA ALA A 17 -9.04 -2.44 0.56
C ALA A 17 -8.01 -1.36 0.21
N MET A 18 -6.74 -1.55 0.61
CA MET A 18 -5.66 -0.62 0.33
C MET A 18 -5.40 -0.50 -1.17
N PHE A 19 -5.31 -1.62 -1.88
CA PHE A 19 -5.15 -1.62 -3.32
C PHE A 19 -6.29 -0.84 -4.01
N LEU A 20 -7.55 -1.12 -3.64
CA LEU A 20 -8.70 -0.42 -4.22
C LEU A 20 -8.70 1.07 -3.92
N ILE A 21 -8.34 1.48 -2.69
CA ILE A 21 -8.24 2.89 -2.32
C ILE A 21 -7.24 3.60 -3.24
N PHE A 22 -6.01 3.11 -3.36
CA PHE A 22 -4.99 3.74 -4.20
C PHE A 22 -5.22 3.56 -5.70
N TYR A 23 -6.01 2.57 -6.11
CA TYR A 23 -6.42 2.38 -7.49
C TYR A 23 -7.47 3.42 -7.91
N PHE A 24 -8.46 3.68 -7.07
CA PHE A 24 -9.53 4.61 -7.40
C PHE A 24 -9.22 6.06 -6.99
N TYR A 25 -8.36 6.26 -6.00
CA TYR A 25 -7.96 7.59 -5.55
C TYR A 25 -6.66 8.03 -6.25
N PRO A 26 -6.66 9.15 -7.00
CA PRO A 26 -5.49 9.64 -7.73
C PRO A 26 -4.49 10.34 -6.79
N ALA A 27 -3.88 9.60 -5.88
CA ALA A 27 -2.78 10.12 -5.06
C ALA A 27 -1.45 10.01 -5.83
N ASP A 28 -0.84 11.16 -6.14
CA ASP A 28 0.47 11.23 -6.79
C ASP A 28 1.60 11.00 -5.78
N ILE A 29 1.84 9.72 -5.48
CA ILE A 29 2.84 9.29 -4.48
C ILE A 29 3.85 8.29 -5.05
N PHE A 30 3.66 7.81 -6.28
CA PHE A 30 4.56 6.82 -6.88
C PHE A 30 5.62 7.53 -7.72
N ASP A 31 6.87 7.37 -7.31
CA ASP A 31 7.99 7.98 -8.01
C ASP A 31 8.28 7.30 -9.36
N GLY A 32 8.50 8.13 -10.37
CA GLY A 32 9.09 7.75 -11.64
C GLY A 32 9.90 8.88 -12.25
N LYS A 33 10.32 8.66 -13.49
CA LYS A 33 10.93 9.70 -14.30
C LYS A 33 10.36 9.66 -15.71
N ILE A 34 10.11 10.82 -16.27
CA ILE A 34 9.83 10.99 -17.69
C ILE A 34 11.16 11.17 -18.39
N VAL A 35 11.49 10.27 -19.31
CA VAL A 35 12.72 10.29 -20.10
C VAL A 35 12.36 10.80 -21.48
N GLY A 36 12.91 11.97 -21.82
CA GLY A 36 12.83 12.54 -23.16
C GLY A 36 14.18 12.48 -23.88
N PRO A 37 14.22 12.82 -25.17
CA PRO A 37 15.45 12.79 -25.98
C PRO A 37 16.53 13.77 -25.49
N GLU A 38 16.17 14.85 -24.78
CA GLU A 38 17.12 15.88 -24.34
C GLU A 38 17.19 16.06 -22.81
N ALA A 39 16.20 15.56 -22.06
CA ALA A 39 16.15 15.75 -20.61
C ALA A 39 15.34 14.64 -19.91
N GLU A 40 15.73 14.35 -18.66
CA GLU A 40 14.96 13.54 -17.73
C GLU A 40 14.31 14.44 -16.67
N ALA A 41 13.05 14.16 -16.32
CA ALA A 41 12.34 14.87 -15.26
C ALA A 41 11.77 13.87 -14.25
N GLU A 42 12.06 14.07 -12.97
CA GLU A 42 11.42 13.31 -11.90
C GLU A 42 9.96 13.72 -11.75
N ARG A 43 9.07 12.74 -11.62
CA ARG A 43 7.63 12.99 -11.46
C ARG A 43 7.02 11.95 -10.55
N THR A 44 6.18 12.41 -9.62
CA THR A 44 5.27 11.54 -8.88
C THR A 44 3.98 11.37 -9.65
N VAL A 45 3.46 10.15 -9.66
CA VAL A 45 2.24 9.81 -10.40
C VAL A 45 1.30 8.95 -9.55
N SER A 46 0.04 8.88 -9.97
CA SER A 46 -0.96 7.99 -9.38
C SER A 46 -0.61 6.52 -9.56
N MET A 47 -1.22 5.64 -8.76
CA MET A 47 -0.99 4.19 -8.91
C MET A 47 -1.38 3.68 -10.29
N LYS A 48 -2.45 4.22 -10.89
CA LYS A 48 -2.89 3.83 -12.24
C LYS A 48 -1.83 4.18 -13.28
N ALA A 49 -1.33 5.42 -13.26
CA ALA A 49 -0.26 5.85 -14.14
C ALA A 49 1.03 5.05 -13.90
N PHE A 50 1.39 4.82 -12.63
CA PHE A 50 2.55 4.00 -12.28
C PHE A 50 2.45 2.57 -12.83
N LEU A 51 1.26 1.95 -12.77
CA LEU A 51 1.00 0.62 -13.32
C LEU A 51 0.80 0.62 -14.84
N GLY A 52 0.79 1.79 -15.50
CA GLY A 52 0.55 1.92 -16.95
C GLY A 52 -0.92 1.70 -17.34
N LEU A 53 -1.85 1.84 -16.40
CA LEU A 53 -3.30 1.66 -16.57
C LEU A 53 -4.05 3.00 -16.75
N ASP A 54 -3.31 4.09 -16.88
CA ASP A 54 -3.87 5.44 -17.13
C ASP A 54 -3.62 5.81 -18.59
N ASP A 55 -4.63 5.57 -19.44
CA ASP A 55 -4.54 5.81 -20.88
C ASP A 55 -4.30 7.29 -21.21
N ALA A 56 -4.86 8.21 -20.41
CA ALA A 56 -4.68 9.64 -20.61
C ALA A 56 -3.24 10.06 -20.34
N PHE A 57 -2.65 9.58 -19.24
CA PHE A 57 -1.25 9.81 -18.93
C PHE A 57 -0.31 9.18 -19.98
N ASN A 58 -0.55 7.92 -20.34
CA ASN A 58 0.26 7.22 -21.33
C ASN A 58 0.23 7.94 -22.68
N GLN A 59 -0.96 8.36 -23.15
CA GLN A 59 -1.11 9.12 -24.38
C GLN A 59 -0.39 10.47 -24.31
N GLU A 60 -0.44 11.17 -23.17
CA GLU A 60 0.29 12.43 -22.99
C GLU A 60 1.80 12.22 -23.13
N VAL A 61 2.36 11.19 -22.48
CA VAL A 61 3.79 10.85 -22.52
C VAL A 61 4.21 10.45 -23.94
N ASP A 62 3.46 9.56 -24.58
CA ASP A 62 3.75 9.07 -25.93
C ASP A 62 3.63 10.17 -26.98
N SER A 63 2.62 11.05 -26.88
CA SER A 63 2.41 12.16 -27.83
C SER A 63 3.57 13.16 -27.85
N LYS A 64 4.33 13.24 -26.74
CA LYS A 64 5.52 14.08 -26.60
C LYS A 64 6.81 13.36 -27.00
N GLY A 65 6.72 12.08 -27.40
CA GLY A 65 7.88 11.24 -27.70
C GLY A 65 8.72 10.92 -26.47
N PHE A 66 8.12 10.95 -25.28
CA PHE A 66 8.78 10.62 -24.03
C PHE A 66 8.44 9.20 -23.61
N SER A 67 9.19 8.65 -22.66
CA SER A 67 8.86 7.40 -21.99
C SER A 67 8.78 7.62 -20.48
N PHE A 68 7.99 6.80 -19.80
CA PHE A 68 7.91 6.82 -18.35
C PHE A 68 8.66 5.61 -17.76
N GLU A 69 9.74 5.88 -17.02
CA GLU A 69 10.49 4.88 -16.29
C GLU A 69 10.10 4.88 -14.80
N ARG A 70 9.84 3.68 -14.28
CA ARG A 70 9.42 3.46 -12.89
C ARG A 70 10.65 3.39 -11.99
N LYS A 71 10.71 4.22 -10.96
CA LYS A 71 11.79 4.16 -9.98
C LYS A 71 11.59 3.02 -8.99
N LEU A 72 12.70 2.52 -8.43
CA LEU A 72 12.66 1.53 -7.36
C LEU A 72 11.90 2.05 -6.12
N SER A 73 12.00 3.36 -5.82
CA SER A 73 11.25 3.97 -4.72
C SER A 73 9.73 3.86 -4.93
N GLY A 74 9.24 4.05 -6.15
CA GLY A 74 7.82 3.83 -6.49
C GLY A 74 7.37 2.38 -6.26
N TRP A 75 8.21 1.40 -6.62
CA TRP A 75 7.95 -0.01 -6.33
C TRP A 75 7.93 -0.31 -4.83
N MET A 76 8.84 0.29 -4.07
CA MET A 76 8.87 0.16 -2.61
C MET A 76 7.58 0.69 -1.97
N ILE A 77 7.10 1.85 -2.44
CA ILE A 77 5.82 2.41 -2.00
C ILE A 77 4.69 1.42 -2.30
N LEU A 78 4.61 0.88 -3.52
CA LEU A 78 3.58 -0.10 -3.89
C LEU A 78 3.58 -1.32 -2.95
N ILE A 79 4.76 -1.86 -2.62
CA ILE A 79 4.90 -2.99 -1.70
C ILE A 79 4.47 -2.61 -0.28
N ILE A 80 4.87 -1.44 0.22
CA ILE A 80 4.47 -0.97 1.55
C ILE A 80 2.95 -0.82 1.63
N LEU A 81 2.31 -0.30 0.59
CA LEU A 81 0.86 -0.11 0.54
C LEU A 81 0.09 -1.44 0.48
N THR A 82 0.53 -2.36 -0.37
CA THR A 82 -0.21 -3.60 -0.68
C THR A 82 0.16 -4.80 0.20
N ILE A 83 1.34 -4.77 0.84
CA ILE A 83 1.82 -5.85 1.69
C ILE A 83 2.17 -5.33 3.08
N GLY A 84 2.98 -4.26 3.18
CA GLY A 84 3.49 -3.76 4.46
C GLY A 84 2.40 -3.36 5.44
N MET A 85 1.50 -2.46 5.05
CA MET A 85 0.37 -2.04 5.87
C MET A 85 -0.62 -3.16 6.17
N PRO A 86 -1.05 -3.97 5.17
CA PRO A 86 -1.90 -5.14 5.43
C PRO A 86 -1.28 -6.13 6.42
N LEU A 87 0.02 -6.38 6.34
CA LEU A 87 0.74 -7.23 7.28
C LEU A 87 0.74 -6.64 8.69
N MET A 88 0.95 -5.32 8.82
CA MET A 88 0.87 -4.61 10.10
C MET A 88 -0.54 -4.72 10.71
N PHE A 89 -1.60 -4.55 9.90
CA PHE A 89 -2.98 -4.67 10.34
C PHE A 89 -3.31 -6.10 10.76
N ALA A 90 -2.88 -7.10 9.99
CA ALA A 90 -3.07 -8.51 10.32
C ALA A 90 -2.35 -8.89 11.62
N TYR A 91 -1.09 -8.47 11.78
CA TYR A 91 -0.34 -8.68 13.01
C TYR A 91 -1.05 -8.07 14.21
N ARG A 92 -1.37 -6.76 14.16
CA ARG A 92 -2.08 -6.08 15.25
C ARG A 92 -3.46 -6.69 15.53
N GLY A 93 -4.18 -7.10 14.50
CA GLY A 93 -5.50 -7.72 14.61
C GLY A 93 -5.49 -9.11 15.24
N THR A 94 -4.34 -9.80 15.24
CA THR A 94 -4.16 -11.13 15.84
C THR A 94 -3.50 -11.14 17.20
N LEU A 95 -2.98 -9.99 17.66
CA LEU A 95 -2.59 -9.82 19.06
C LEU A 95 -3.84 -9.95 19.93
N ASP A 96 -4.02 -11.13 20.52
CA ASP A 96 -5.08 -11.40 21.49
C ASP A 96 -4.96 -10.40 22.65
N LYS A 97 -6.10 -9.85 23.09
CA LYS A 97 -6.24 -9.10 24.36
C LYS A 97 -5.98 -9.99 25.59
N LYS A 98 -5.05 -10.96 25.53
CA LYS A 98 -4.66 -11.81 26.67
C LYS A 98 -4.08 -10.97 27.83
N GLY A 99 -3.47 -9.83 27.54
CA GLY A 99 -2.99 -8.90 28.56
C GLY A 99 -4.06 -8.07 29.28
N ALA A 100 -5.28 -7.94 28.72
CA ALA A 100 -6.33 -7.10 29.33
C ALA A 100 -7.15 -7.86 30.39
N LYS A 101 -7.34 -9.18 30.23
CA LYS A 101 -8.02 -10.00 31.25
C LYS A 101 -7.11 -10.45 32.40
N SER A 102 -5.81 -10.59 32.17
CA SER A 102 -4.88 -10.97 33.25
C SER A 102 -4.65 -9.84 34.25
N LYS A 103 -4.76 -8.56 33.85
CA LYS A 103 -4.64 -7.44 34.78
C LYS A 103 -5.87 -7.24 35.66
N ALA A 104 -7.08 -7.47 35.13
CA ALA A 104 -8.32 -7.37 35.91
C ALA A 104 -8.43 -8.49 36.97
N ALA A 105 -8.06 -9.73 36.63
CA ALA A 105 -8.12 -10.86 37.58
C ALA A 105 -7.09 -10.79 38.72
N GLN A 106 -6.08 -9.93 38.60
CA GLN A 106 -5.04 -9.76 39.63
C GLN A 106 -5.37 -8.63 40.61
N THR A 107 -6.34 -7.76 40.27
CA THR A 107 -6.79 -6.67 41.15
C THR A 107 -7.94 -7.10 42.07
N ASP A 108 -8.72 -8.12 41.69
CA ASP A 108 -9.85 -8.63 42.49
C ASP A 108 -9.45 -9.69 43.54
N SER A 109 -8.18 -10.06 43.63
CA SER A 109 -7.66 -11.07 44.59
C SER A 109 -6.88 -10.46 45.78
N GLU A 110 -6.84 -9.14 45.89
CA GLU A 110 -6.15 -8.40 46.96
C GLU A 110 -7.12 -7.61 47.90
N GLU A 111 -8.43 -7.89 47.86
CA GLU A 111 -9.41 -7.36 48.83
C GLU A 111 -10.01 -8.46 49.73
#